data_AF-A0A9W6XNW9-F1
#
_entry.id   AF-A0A9W6XNW9-F1
#
_cell.length_a   1.000
_cell.length_b   1.000
_cell.length_c   1.000
_cell.angle_alpha   90.00
_cell.angle_beta   90.00
_cell.angle_gamma   90.00
#
_symmetry.space_group_name_H-M   'P 1'
#
loop_
_entity.id
_entity.type
_entity.pdbx_description
1 polymer ?
#
loop_
_entity_poly.entity_id
_entity_poly.type
_entity_poly.pdbx_seq_one_letter_code
_entity_poly.pdbx_strand_id
1 'polypeptide(L)'
;MRDISDSSEGSAPKRRGAQQKLWTPTQREIGVFMAQWLISAGMPHHTITSESFKLLNQRLTGDSGATILAASTFRDLLRAVFANFCDMVKDLLEQEFKAAHEYPFLDIHHGGWTAANGKISAMGTSASFIDRFWRYQELALLLMVGNASHVSSAVHQSICTRVIDLYGVDINTMVQFTISDTTSSARKVSKLFEDSVQTDCTMHILNLCLQYAMGHRENKETVEAYDPVTNTRKREKRYYTDFFF
;
A
#
# COMPACT_ATOMS: atom_id res chain seq x y z
N MET A 1 -19.44 -83.68 -39.94
CA MET A 1 -18.32 -84.66 -39.87
C MET A 1 -17.25 -84.18 -40.84
N ARG A 2 -16.03 -83.95 -40.32
CA ARG A 2 -14.75 -83.52 -40.95
C ARG A 2 -14.48 -82.03 -41.22
N ASP A 3 -13.90 -81.45 -40.16
CA ASP A 3 -12.75 -80.52 -39.95
C ASP A 3 -11.94 -79.85 -41.09
N ILE A 4 -11.22 -78.81 -40.60
CA ILE A 4 -9.95 -78.16 -41.03
C ILE A 4 -10.19 -76.85 -41.81
N SER A 5 -9.66 -75.66 -41.51
CA SER A 5 -8.58 -75.16 -40.63
C SER A 5 -8.67 -73.63 -40.47
N ASP A 6 -8.34 -73.16 -39.27
CA ASP A 6 -7.37 -72.11 -38.93
C ASP A 6 -7.29 -70.80 -39.78
N SER A 7 -7.53 -69.67 -39.11
CA SER A 7 -6.86 -68.41 -39.44
C SER A 7 -6.63 -67.60 -38.17
N SER A 8 -5.38 -67.62 -37.74
CA SER A 8 -4.76 -66.73 -36.79
C SER A 8 -5.02 -65.25 -37.10
N GLU A 9 -5.50 -64.49 -36.12
CA GLU A 9 -5.16 -63.07 -36.03
C GLU A 9 -4.65 -62.78 -34.61
N GLY A 10 -3.34 -62.58 -34.55
CA GLY A 10 -2.62 -62.19 -33.34
C GLY A 10 -3.12 -60.85 -32.84
N SER A 11 -3.71 -60.86 -31.65
CA SER A 11 -3.88 -59.67 -30.82
C SER A 11 -2.49 -59.11 -30.49
N ALA A 12 -2.09 -58.08 -31.23
CA ALA A 12 -0.90 -57.32 -30.93
C ALA A 12 -0.99 -56.79 -29.48
N PRO A 13 0.10 -56.87 -28.68
CA PRO A 13 0.09 -56.26 -27.36
C PRO A 13 -0.11 -54.76 -27.57
N LYS A 14 -1.22 -54.23 -27.02
CA LYS A 14 -1.46 -52.78 -26.94
C LYS A 14 -0.18 -52.17 -26.37
N ARG A 15 0.62 -51.53 -27.23
CA ARG A 15 1.76 -50.72 -26.82
C ARG A 15 1.20 -49.73 -25.82
N ARG A 16 1.47 -49.94 -24.53
CA ARG A 16 1.30 -48.92 -23.51
C ARG A 16 2.11 -47.74 -24.02
N GLY A 17 1.42 -46.77 -24.61
CA GLY A 17 2.03 -45.51 -25.00
C GLY A 17 2.80 -45.07 -23.78
N ALA A 18 4.12 -44.93 -23.93
CA ALA A 18 4.96 -44.38 -22.88
C ALA A 18 4.25 -43.09 -22.45
N GLN A 19 3.71 -43.09 -21.23
CA GLN A 19 3.18 -41.87 -20.64
C GLN A 19 4.34 -40.90 -20.75
N GLN A 20 4.20 -39.89 -21.61
CA GLN A 20 5.08 -38.74 -21.58
C GLN A 20 5.14 -38.36 -20.11
N LYS A 21 6.34 -38.36 -19.52
CA LYS A 21 6.56 -37.89 -18.16
C LYS A 21 5.99 -36.48 -18.13
N LEU A 22 4.75 -36.35 -17.66
CA LEU A 22 4.10 -35.08 -17.47
C LEU A 22 5.01 -34.35 -16.51
N TRP A 23 5.54 -33.21 -16.92
CA TRP A 23 6.42 -32.41 -16.09
C TRP A 23 5.79 -32.29 -14.70
N THR A 24 6.49 -32.79 -13.69
CA THR A 24 6.01 -32.78 -12.31
C THR A 24 6.79 -31.68 -11.60
N PRO A 25 6.15 -30.55 -11.24
CA PRO A 25 6.82 -29.46 -10.57
C PRO A 25 7.37 -29.95 -9.21
N THR A 26 8.57 -29.52 -8.89
CA THR A 26 9.16 -29.71 -7.57
C THR A 26 8.40 -28.90 -6.52
N GLN A 27 8.49 -29.31 -5.25
CA GLN A 27 7.92 -28.53 -4.13
C GLN A 27 8.43 -27.08 -4.09
N ARG A 28 9.67 -26.87 -4.52
CA ARG A 28 10.26 -25.53 -4.63
C ARG A 28 9.58 -24.69 -5.70
N GLU A 29 9.36 -25.23 -6.90
CA GLU A 29 8.70 -24.53 -8.00
C GLU A 29 7.25 -24.19 -7.63
N ILE A 30 6.53 -25.13 -7.01
CA ILE A 30 5.18 -24.92 -6.50
C ILE A 30 5.17 -23.75 -5.50
N GLY A 31 6.12 -23.73 -4.56
CA GLY A 31 6.25 -22.63 -3.60
C GLY A 31 6.47 -21.27 -4.26
N VAL A 32 7.29 -21.21 -5.32
CA VAL A 32 7.51 -19.98 -6.10
C VAL A 32 6.21 -19.52 -6.78
N PHE A 33 5.48 -20.44 -7.43
CA PHE A 33 4.21 -20.11 -8.07
C PHE A 33 3.14 -19.66 -7.08
N MET A 34 3.07 -20.29 -5.90
CA MET A 34 2.19 -19.82 -4.83
C MET A 34 2.55 -18.41 -4.39
N ALA A 35 3.84 -18.12 -4.16
CA ALA A 35 4.28 -16.79 -3.79
C ALA A 35 3.95 -15.75 -4.88
N GLN A 36 4.26 -16.07 -6.14
CA GLN A 36 4.00 -15.18 -7.27
C GLN A 36 2.50 -14.88 -7.39
N TRP A 37 1.66 -15.91 -7.32
CA TRP A 37 0.20 -15.73 -7.34
C TRP A 37 -0.27 -14.83 -6.20
N LEU A 38 0.16 -15.11 -4.96
CA LEU A 38 -0.22 -14.31 -3.80
C LEU A 38 0.21 -12.84 -3.95
N ILE A 39 1.45 -12.60 -4.38
CA ILE A 39 1.99 -11.24 -4.57
C ILE A 39 1.22 -10.51 -5.68
N SER A 40 1.05 -11.13 -6.84
CA SER A 40 0.36 -10.52 -7.98
C SER A 40 -1.12 -10.26 -7.71
N ALA A 41 -1.76 -11.09 -6.88
CA ALA A 41 -3.16 -10.93 -6.48
C ALA A 41 -3.34 -10.04 -5.23
N GLY A 42 -2.26 -9.54 -4.62
CA GLY A 42 -2.34 -8.78 -3.36
C GLY A 42 -2.87 -9.60 -2.18
N MET A 43 -2.70 -10.91 -2.20
CA MET A 43 -3.24 -11.83 -1.21
C MET A 43 -2.22 -12.13 -0.10
N PRO A 44 -2.68 -12.20 1.16
CA PRO A 44 -1.82 -12.52 2.29
C PRO A 44 -1.46 -14.01 2.33
N HIS A 45 -0.33 -14.34 2.97
CA HIS A 45 0.14 -15.73 3.11
C HIS A 45 -0.91 -16.69 3.70
N HIS A 46 -1.75 -16.22 4.62
CA HIS A 46 -2.76 -17.06 5.27
C HIS A 46 -3.81 -17.63 4.30
N THR A 47 -3.92 -17.09 3.08
CA THR A 47 -4.79 -17.62 2.03
C THR A 47 -4.45 -19.06 1.66
N ILE A 48 -3.18 -19.45 1.74
CA ILE A 48 -2.72 -20.81 1.40
C ILE A 48 -2.52 -21.72 2.61
N THR A 49 -2.77 -21.24 3.83
CA THR A 49 -2.49 -22.00 5.05
C THR A 49 -3.62 -22.92 5.50
N SER A 50 -4.74 -22.94 4.78
CA SER A 50 -5.88 -23.81 5.13
C SER A 50 -5.61 -25.28 4.79
N GLU A 51 -6.18 -26.19 5.58
CA GLU A 51 -6.10 -27.64 5.31
C GLU A 51 -6.75 -28.00 3.96
N SER A 52 -7.79 -27.28 3.55
CA SER A 52 -8.43 -27.47 2.24
C SER A 52 -7.47 -27.13 1.09
N PHE A 53 -6.71 -26.04 1.22
CA PHE A 53 -5.71 -25.67 0.22
C PHE A 53 -4.53 -26.64 0.19
N LYS A 54 -4.08 -27.12 1.35
CA LYS A 54 -3.07 -28.16 1.46
C LYS A 54 -3.51 -29.46 0.76
N LEU A 55 -4.75 -29.89 1.00
CA LEU A 55 -5.33 -31.06 0.33
C LEU A 55 -5.41 -30.87 -1.18
N LEU A 56 -5.82 -29.69 -1.64
CA LEU A 56 -5.80 -29.34 -3.07
C LEU A 56 -4.40 -29.48 -3.65
N ASN A 57 -3.38 -28.95 -2.97
CA ASN A 57 -1.99 -29.06 -3.40
C ASN A 57 -1.55 -30.53 -3.50
N GLN A 58 -1.81 -31.35 -2.48
CA GLN A 58 -1.51 -32.78 -2.49
C GLN A 58 -2.20 -33.55 -3.64
N ARG A 59 -3.44 -33.18 -3.96
CA ARG A 59 -4.19 -33.81 -5.06
C ARG A 59 -3.67 -33.40 -6.44
N LEU A 60 -3.27 -32.15 -6.61
CA LEU A 60 -2.73 -31.65 -7.88
C LEU A 60 -1.33 -32.21 -8.17
N THR A 61 -0.51 -32.40 -7.14
CA THR A 61 0.86 -32.93 -7.28
C THR A 61 0.91 -34.45 -7.29
N GLY A 62 -0.10 -35.13 -6.75
CA GLY A 62 -0.06 -36.56 -6.49
C GLY A 62 0.86 -36.95 -5.32
N ASP A 63 1.36 -35.98 -4.56
CA ASP A 63 2.29 -36.17 -3.44
C ASP A 63 1.58 -35.89 -2.11
N SER A 64 1.36 -36.92 -1.30
CA SER A 64 0.76 -36.80 0.04
C SER A 64 1.66 -36.05 1.03
N GLY A 65 2.96 -35.96 0.75
CA GLY A 65 3.93 -35.18 1.50
C GLY A 65 3.99 -33.70 1.08
N ALA A 66 3.20 -33.27 0.09
CA ALA A 66 3.23 -31.90 -0.38
C ALA A 66 2.90 -30.91 0.74
N THR A 67 3.76 -29.89 0.87
CA THR A 67 3.65 -28.85 1.88
C THR A 67 3.21 -27.54 1.24
N ILE A 68 2.82 -26.59 2.09
CA ILE A 68 2.55 -25.22 1.69
C ILE A 68 3.83 -24.39 1.85
N LEU A 69 3.94 -23.31 1.08
CA LEU A 69 5.04 -22.37 1.21
C LEU A 69 5.14 -21.85 2.65
N ALA A 70 6.35 -21.87 3.24
CA ALA A 70 6.58 -21.32 4.57
C ALA A 70 6.41 -19.80 4.59
N ALA A 71 5.86 -19.26 5.68
CA ALA A 71 5.63 -17.83 5.82
C ALA A 71 6.93 -17.00 5.76
N SER A 72 8.05 -17.53 6.26
CA SER A 72 9.36 -16.87 6.15
C SER A 72 9.81 -16.74 4.70
N THR A 73 9.77 -17.84 3.94
CA THR A 73 10.12 -17.85 2.52
C THR A 73 9.23 -16.92 1.70
N PHE A 74 7.92 -16.89 1.98
CA PHE A 74 7.02 -15.92 1.36
C PHE A 74 7.45 -14.48 1.63
N ARG A 75 7.79 -14.14 2.87
CA ARG A 75 8.26 -12.78 3.23
C ARG A 75 9.57 -12.44 2.54
N ASP A 76 10.50 -13.39 2.42
CA ASP A 76 11.78 -13.15 1.74
C ASP A 76 11.59 -12.88 0.25
N LEU A 77 10.70 -13.63 -0.42
CA LEU A 77 10.31 -13.37 -1.81
C LEU A 77 9.60 -12.02 -1.97
N LEU A 78 8.66 -11.70 -1.07
CA LEU A 78 7.98 -10.41 -1.07
C LEU A 78 8.96 -9.24 -0.88
N ARG A 79 9.96 -9.37 0.00
CA ARG A 79 11.02 -8.36 0.17
C ARG A 79 11.85 -8.17 -1.09
N ALA A 80 12.20 -9.26 -1.79
CA ALA A 80 12.94 -9.16 -3.05
C ALA A 80 12.13 -8.43 -4.12
N VAL A 81 10.83 -8.74 -4.25
CA VAL A 81 9.93 -8.02 -5.16
C VAL A 81 9.76 -6.56 -4.75
N PHE A 82 9.66 -6.29 -3.45
CA PHE A 82 9.57 -4.92 -2.93
C PHE A 82 10.85 -4.11 -3.19
N ALA A 83 12.04 -4.71 -3.10
CA ALA A 83 13.28 -4.03 -3.46
C ALA A 83 13.28 -3.62 -4.94
N ASN A 84 12.87 -4.52 -5.84
CA ASN A 84 12.73 -4.17 -7.27
C ASN A 84 11.68 -3.07 -7.47
N PHE A 85 10.59 -3.08 -6.71
CA PHE A 85 9.60 -2.01 -6.74
C PHE A 85 10.21 -0.67 -6.32
N CYS A 86 11.04 -0.65 -5.28
CA CYS A 86 11.74 0.55 -4.86
C CYS A 86 12.65 1.11 -5.97
N ASP A 87 13.44 0.25 -6.62
CA ASP A 87 14.30 0.66 -7.72
C ASP A 87 13.48 1.22 -8.90
N MET A 88 12.34 0.59 -9.24
CA MET A 88 11.45 1.10 -10.28
C MET A 88 10.82 2.45 -9.93
N VAL A 89 10.43 2.66 -8.66
CA VAL A 89 9.89 3.94 -8.19
C VAL A 89 10.96 5.03 -8.26
N LYS A 90 12.20 4.73 -7.87
CA LYS A 90 13.33 5.64 -8.02
C LYS A 90 13.48 6.09 -9.47
N ASP A 91 13.64 5.14 -10.38
CA ASP A 91 13.85 5.41 -11.80
C ASP A 91 12.67 6.21 -12.39
N LEU A 92 11.44 5.89 -12.00
CA LEU A 92 10.25 6.63 -12.42
C LEU A 92 10.32 8.08 -11.95
N LEU A 93 10.51 8.31 -10.64
CA LEU A 93 10.53 9.67 -10.08
C LEU A 93 11.67 10.52 -10.65
N GLU A 94 12.87 9.96 -10.80
CA GLU A 94 14.01 10.69 -11.39
C GLU A 94 13.76 11.06 -12.86
N GLN A 95 13.19 10.16 -13.64
CA GLN A 95 12.87 10.44 -15.05
C GLN A 95 11.77 11.50 -15.18
N GLU A 96 10.73 11.43 -14.37
CA GLU A 96 9.63 12.40 -14.40
C GLU A 96 10.08 13.76 -13.88
N PHE A 97 10.93 13.80 -12.85
CA PHE A 97 11.52 15.05 -12.37
C PHE A 97 12.36 15.73 -13.46
N LYS A 98 13.17 14.95 -14.19
CA LYS A 98 13.91 15.46 -15.36
C LYS A 98 12.97 15.93 -16.48
N ALA A 99 11.88 15.21 -16.74
CA ALA A 99 10.88 15.61 -17.73
C ALA A 99 10.14 16.90 -17.33
N ALA A 100 9.96 17.12 -16.03
CA ALA A 100 9.46 18.36 -15.45
C ALA A 100 10.52 19.49 -15.39
N HIS A 101 11.69 19.32 -16.01
CA HIS A 101 12.81 20.27 -15.96
C HIS A 101 13.25 20.60 -14.52
N GLU A 102 13.22 19.61 -13.63
CA GLU A 102 13.58 19.74 -12.22
C GLU A 102 12.69 20.73 -11.44
N TYR A 103 11.50 21.05 -11.98
CA TYR A 103 10.46 21.74 -11.22
C TYR A 103 9.67 20.74 -10.36
N PRO A 104 9.21 21.15 -9.16
CA PRO A 104 8.31 20.34 -8.36
C PRO A 104 7.04 20.00 -9.13
N PHE A 105 6.62 18.74 -9.07
CA PHE A 105 5.51 18.19 -9.87
C PHE A 105 4.64 17.18 -9.11
N LEU A 106 5.05 16.79 -7.88
CA LEU A 106 4.35 15.81 -7.08
C LEU A 106 3.31 16.46 -6.17
N ASP A 107 2.16 15.83 -6.09
CA ASP A 107 1.21 16.01 -4.99
C ASP A 107 1.53 14.96 -3.93
N ILE A 108 2.10 15.36 -2.80
CA ILE A 108 2.25 14.46 -1.65
C ILE A 108 0.97 14.49 -0.83
N HIS A 109 0.39 13.30 -0.65
CA HIS A 109 -0.65 13.07 0.33
C HIS A 109 -0.02 12.48 1.58
N HIS A 110 -0.25 13.07 2.73
CA HIS A 110 0.13 12.49 4.01
C HIS A 110 -1.04 12.49 4.97
N GLY A 111 -1.09 11.46 5.80
CA GLY A 111 -2.15 11.30 6.78
C GLY A 111 -1.80 10.28 7.82
N GLY A 112 -2.55 10.30 8.90
CA GLY A 112 -2.45 9.31 9.95
C GLY A 112 -3.81 8.94 10.48
N TRP A 113 -3.86 7.77 11.11
CA TRP A 113 -5.02 7.36 11.88
C TRP A 113 -4.57 6.62 13.12
N THR A 114 -5.40 6.68 14.15
CA THR A 114 -5.23 5.92 15.38
C THR A 114 -6.37 4.94 15.50
N ALA A 115 -6.05 3.68 15.78
CA ALA A 115 -7.03 2.63 16.02
C ALA A 115 -7.95 3.01 17.19
N ALA A 116 -9.18 2.48 17.17
CA ALA A 116 -10.20 2.78 18.18
C ALA A 116 -9.74 2.46 19.61
N ASN A 117 -8.82 1.52 19.79
CA ASN A 117 -8.25 1.18 21.10
C ASN A 117 -7.15 2.16 21.57
N GLY A 118 -6.79 3.16 20.77
CA GLY A 118 -5.77 4.16 21.05
C GLY A 118 -4.32 3.65 21.07
N LYS A 119 -4.09 2.34 20.85
CA LYS A 119 -2.78 1.70 21.04
C LYS A 119 -1.95 1.58 19.78
N ILE A 120 -2.60 1.63 18.62
CA ILE A 120 -1.94 1.50 17.33
C ILE A 120 -2.26 2.76 16.54
N SER A 121 -1.24 3.48 16.12
CA SER A 121 -1.37 4.50 15.09
C SER A 121 -0.63 4.06 13.83
N ALA A 122 -1.07 4.61 12.70
CA ALA A 122 -0.37 4.48 11.45
C ALA A 122 -0.25 5.85 10.78
N MET A 123 0.84 6.04 10.07
CA MET A 123 1.08 7.17 9.17
C MET A 123 1.29 6.62 7.77
N GLY A 124 0.59 7.19 6.80
CA GLY A 124 0.74 6.86 5.39
C GLY A 124 1.21 8.07 4.59
N THR A 125 1.93 7.79 3.50
CA THR A 125 2.27 8.79 2.49
C THR A 125 2.12 8.18 1.11
N SER A 126 1.46 8.90 0.22
CA SER A 126 1.43 8.61 -1.22
C SER A 126 1.83 9.85 -2.00
N ALA A 127 2.26 9.65 -3.24
CA ALA A 127 2.48 10.72 -4.20
C ALA A 127 1.59 10.50 -5.42
N SER A 128 0.94 11.55 -5.90
CA SER A 128 0.23 11.55 -7.17
C SER A 128 0.80 12.62 -8.10
N PHE A 129 0.75 12.37 -9.40
CA PHE A 129 1.23 13.30 -10.42
C PHE A 129 0.71 12.93 -11.81
N ILE A 130 0.89 13.84 -12.77
CA ILE A 130 0.72 13.56 -14.19
C ILE A 130 2.08 13.26 -14.80
N ASP A 131 2.24 12.07 -15.38
CA ASP A 131 3.50 11.69 -16.04
C ASP A 131 3.68 12.40 -17.39
N ARG A 132 4.88 12.29 -17.97
CA ARG A 132 5.25 12.83 -19.29
C ARG A 132 4.37 12.35 -20.45
N PHE A 133 3.57 11.31 -20.24
CA PHE A 133 2.62 10.77 -21.20
C PHE A 133 1.17 11.21 -20.90
N TRP A 134 0.99 12.20 -20.02
CA TRP A 134 -0.31 12.75 -19.63
C TRP A 134 -1.22 11.74 -18.90
N ARG A 135 -0.63 10.82 -18.13
CA ARG A 135 -1.38 9.85 -17.34
C ARG A 135 -1.28 10.20 -15.86
N TYR A 136 -2.41 10.11 -15.18
CA TYR A 136 -2.43 10.19 -13.73
C TYR A 136 -1.76 8.95 -13.14
N GLN A 137 -0.82 9.18 -12.23
CA GLN A 137 -0.12 8.16 -11.46
C GLN A 137 -0.39 8.40 -9.97
N GLU A 138 -0.51 7.31 -9.23
CA GLU A 138 -0.56 7.34 -7.77
C GLU A 138 0.33 6.22 -7.22
N LEU A 139 1.26 6.61 -6.36
CA LEU A 139 2.25 5.72 -5.75
C LEU A 139 2.06 5.75 -4.24
N ALA A 140 1.78 4.58 -3.66
CA ALA A 140 1.90 4.40 -2.22
C ALA A 140 3.39 4.34 -1.87
N LEU A 141 3.90 5.36 -1.18
CA LEU A 141 5.32 5.48 -0.84
C LEU A 141 5.64 4.90 0.54
N LEU A 142 4.73 5.05 1.49
CA LEU A 142 5.04 4.72 2.88
C LEU A 142 3.81 4.32 3.67
N LEU A 143 3.97 3.32 4.53
CA LEU A 143 3.10 3.02 5.65
C LEU A 143 3.96 2.70 6.88
N MET A 144 3.88 3.54 7.91
CA MET A 144 4.53 3.32 9.19
C MET A 144 3.48 3.01 10.25
N VAL A 145 3.60 1.85 10.89
CA VAL A 145 2.72 1.42 11.99
C VAL A 145 3.48 1.50 13.30
N GLY A 146 2.90 2.16 14.31
CA GLY A 146 3.51 2.36 15.62
C GLY A 146 3.14 3.73 16.20
N ASN A 147 3.75 4.09 17.33
CA ASN A 147 3.56 5.41 17.95
C ASN A 147 4.24 6.48 17.10
N ALA A 148 3.56 6.92 16.04
CA ALA A 148 4.01 8.02 15.21
C ALA A 148 4.08 9.28 16.08
N SER A 149 5.19 10.00 15.97
CA SER A 149 5.32 11.29 16.66
C SER A 149 4.18 12.21 16.23
N HIS A 150 3.60 12.94 17.18
CA HIS A 150 2.65 14.02 16.87
C HIS A 150 3.35 15.35 16.58
N VAL A 151 4.68 15.38 16.66
CA VAL A 151 5.50 16.57 16.36
C VAL A 151 5.68 16.66 14.85
N SER A 152 5.24 17.77 14.25
CA SER A 152 5.22 17.93 12.79
C SER A 152 6.60 17.80 12.13
N SER A 153 7.65 18.32 12.77
CA SER A 153 9.03 18.18 12.26
C SER A 153 9.51 16.73 12.25
N ALA A 154 9.16 15.95 13.26
CA ALA A 154 9.48 14.53 13.32
C ALA A 154 8.71 13.76 12.24
N VAL A 155 7.44 14.09 12.00
CA VAL A 155 6.63 13.48 10.93
C VAL A 155 7.22 13.76 9.56
N HIS A 156 7.49 15.04 9.26
CA HIS A 156 8.14 15.46 8.01
C HIS A 156 9.48 14.75 7.79
N GLN A 157 10.32 14.71 8.82
CA GLN A 157 11.61 14.03 8.78
C GLN A 157 11.44 12.53 8.55
N SER A 158 10.48 11.87 9.20
CA SER A 158 10.20 10.45 8.98
C SER A 158 9.78 10.16 7.54
N ILE A 159 8.96 11.02 6.93
CA ILE A 159 8.58 10.87 5.52
C ILE A 159 9.81 11.01 4.63
N CYS A 160 10.55 12.12 4.75
CA CYS A 160 11.69 12.40 3.87
C CYS A 160 12.81 11.36 4.01
N THR A 161 13.26 11.10 5.24
CA THR A 161 14.30 10.09 5.50
C THR A 161 13.89 8.74 4.98
N ARG A 162 12.61 8.35 5.15
CA ARG A 162 12.21 7.01 4.77
C ARG A 162 12.03 6.85 3.26
N VAL A 163 11.62 7.90 2.56
CA VAL A 163 11.62 7.93 1.10
C VAL A 163 13.06 7.88 0.55
N ILE A 164 13.99 8.60 1.17
CA ILE A 164 15.42 8.50 0.82
C ILE A 164 15.96 7.09 1.06
N ASP A 165 15.67 6.48 2.22
CA ASP A 165 16.18 5.13 2.53
C ASP A 165 15.63 4.05 1.58
N LEU A 166 14.36 4.16 1.21
CA LEU A 166 13.67 3.15 0.40
C LEU A 166 13.98 3.33 -1.09
N TYR A 167 13.93 4.56 -1.58
CA TYR A 167 13.94 4.88 -3.01
C TYR A 167 15.20 5.67 -3.43
N GLY A 168 16.01 6.17 -2.50
CA GLY A 168 17.18 6.97 -2.83
C GLY A 168 16.86 8.35 -3.40
N VAL A 169 15.64 8.85 -3.20
CA VAL A 169 15.13 10.10 -3.76
C VAL A 169 14.88 11.13 -2.65
N ASP A 170 15.38 12.35 -2.84
CA ASP A 170 14.97 13.49 -2.01
C ASP A 170 13.65 14.07 -2.51
N ILE A 171 12.57 13.53 -1.94
CA ILE A 171 11.22 13.88 -2.35
C ILE A 171 10.87 15.35 -2.07
N ASN A 172 11.52 15.98 -1.10
CA ASN A 172 11.21 17.35 -0.67
C ASN A 172 11.35 18.35 -1.84
N THR A 173 12.34 18.11 -2.69
CA THR A 173 12.61 18.93 -3.90
C THR A 173 11.60 18.74 -5.02
N MET A 174 10.79 17.68 -4.96
CA MET A 174 9.85 17.29 -6.02
C MET A 174 8.40 17.68 -5.70
N VAL A 175 8.11 18.11 -4.46
CA VAL A 175 6.74 18.35 -3.99
C VAL A 175 6.23 19.72 -4.44
N GLN A 176 5.19 19.72 -5.26
CA GLN A 176 4.47 20.92 -5.66
C GLN A 176 3.28 21.20 -4.73
N PHE A 177 2.54 20.16 -4.34
CA PHE A 177 1.38 20.28 -3.48
C PHE A 177 1.48 19.31 -2.29
N THR A 178 1.02 19.75 -1.13
CA THR A 178 0.90 18.91 0.06
C THR A 178 -0.56 18.79 0.47
N ILE A 179 -1.09 17.57 0.49
CA ILE A 179 -2.49 17.27 0.78
C ILE A 179 -2.57 16.52 2.11
N SER A 180 -3.35 17.04 3.04
CA SER A 180 -3.45 16.47 4.38
C SER A 180 -4.82 16.70 5.02
N ASP A 181 -5.12 16.02 6.13
CA ASP A 181 -6.29 16.40 6.93
C ASP A 181 -6.20 17.86 7.44
N THR A 182 -7.33 18.39 7.93
CA THR A 182 -7.44 19.80 8.34
C THR A 182 -6.93 20.04 9.76
N THR A 183 -6.34 19.03 10.43
CA THR A 183 -5.80 19.23 11.77
C THR A 183 -4.62 20.19 11.73
N SER A 184 -4.48 21.00 12.78
CA SER A 184 -3.38 21.95 12.88
C SER A 184 -2.01 21.26 12.87
N SER A 185 -1.93 20.03 13.38
CA SER A 185 -0.73 19.18 13.30
C SER A 185 -0.38 18.79 11.87
N ALA A 186 -1.35 18.33 11.08
CA ALA A 186 -1.11 17.89 9.71
C ALA A 186 -0.75 19.08 8.81
N ARG A 187 -1.47 20.22 8.92
CA ARG A 187 -1.11 21.45 8.20
C ARG A 187 0.29 21.95 8.54
N LYS A 188 0.75 21.78 9.80
CA LYS A 188 2.12 22.11 10.19
C LYS A 188 3.16 21.20 9.54
N VAL A 189 2.83 19.94 9.23
CA VAL A 189 3.72 19.06 8.46
C VAL A 189 3.82 19.55 7.02
N SER A 190 2.69 19.86 6.39
CA SER A 190 2.63 20.38 5.02
C SER A 190 3.49 21.64 4.83
N LYS A 191 3.46 22.56 5.81
CA LYS A 191 4.28 23.79 5.79
C LYS A 191 5.79 23.58 5.89
N LEU A 192 6.26 22.38 6.22
CA LEU A 192 7.69 22.07 6.25
C LEU A 192 8.23 21.70 4.86
N PHE A 193 7.35 21.43 3.90
CA PHE A 193 7.68 21.39 2.49
C PHE A 193 7.63 22.83 1.96
N GLU A 194 8.74 23.56 2.08
CA GLU A 194 8.81 25.03 1.97
C GLU A 194 8.22 25.60 0.67
N ASP A 195 8.46 24.93 -0.45
CA ASP A 195 7.99 25.37 -1.78
C ASP A 195 6.63 24.79 -2.18
N SER A 196 6.03 23.94 -1.33
CA SER A 196 4.77 23.29 -1.64
C SER A 196 3.55 24.15 -1.30
N VAL A 197 2.50 24.02 -2.09
CA VAL A 197 1.20 24.61 -1.79
C VAL A 197 0.36 23.63 -0.98
N GLN A 198 0.06 24.00 0.27
CA GLN A 198 -0.79 23.20 1.14
C GLN A 198 -2.25 23.23 0.66
N THR A 199 -2.82 22.05 0.50
CA THR A 199 -4.22 21.82 0.17
C THR A 199 -4.85 20.91 1.21
N ASP A 200 -6.11 21.13 1.54
CA ASP A 200 -6.82 20.27 2.48
C ASP A 200 -7.40 19.04 1.78
N CYS A 201 -7.40 17.92 2.50
CA CYS A 201 -8.01 16.68 2.04
C CYS A 201 -9.52 16.85 1.89
N THR A 202 -10.00 16.77 0.65
CA THR A 202 -11.43 16.88 0.32
C THR A 202 -12.29 15.86 1.07
N MET A 203 -11.78 14.64 1.27
CA MET A 203 -12.48 13.61 2.04
C MET A 203 -12.64 13.99 3.51
N HIS A 204 -11.63 14.63 4.11
CA HIS A 204 -11.72 15.12 5.48
C HIS A 204 -12.71 16.29 5.58
N ILE A 205 -12.65 17.23 4.64
CA ILE A 205 -13.61 18.35 4.56
C ILE A 205 -15.05 17.84 4.45
N LEU A 206 -15.32 16.91 3.54
CA LEU A 206 -16.67 16.35 3.36
C LEU A 206 -17.16 15.64 4.63
N ASN A 207 -16.28 14.86 5.27
CA ASN A 207 -16.60 14.20 6.54
C ASN A 207 -16.92 15.23 7.65
N LEU A 208 -16.19 16.34 7.72
CA LEU A 208 -16.50 17.42 8.64
C LEU A 208 -17.87 18.06 8.35
N CYS A 209 -18.17 18.38 7.08
CA CYS A 209 -19.49 18.88 6.69
C CYS A 209 -20.62 17.97 7.20
N LEU A 210 -20.48 16.66 7.00
CA LEU A 210 -21.46 15.68 7.46
C LEU A 210 -21.58 15.63 8.98
N GLN A 211 -20.45 15.67 9.71
CA GLN A 211 -20.46 15.68 11.18
C GLN A 211 -21.14 16.91 11.76
N TYR A 212 -20.93 18.08 11.15
CA TYR A 212 -21.60 19.31 11.55
C TYR A 212 -23.10 19.27 11.24
N ALA A 213 -23.47 18.86 10.03
CA ALA A 213 -24.88 18.78 9.60
C ALA A 213 -25.71 17.83 10.49
N MET A 214 -25.10 16.74 10.97
CA MET A 214 -25.76 15.78 11.88
C MET A 214 -25.68 16.18 13.37
N GLY A 215 -25.00 17.28 13.72
CA GLY A 215 -24.81 17.68 15.11
C GLY A 215 -23.83 16.79 15.90
N HIS A 216 -23.04 15.95 15.22
CA HIS A 216 -21.98 15.16 15.85
C HIS A 216 -20.75 16.00 16.21
N ARG A 217 -20.60 17.18 15.61
CA ARG A 217 -19.52 18.12 15.89
C ARG A 217 -20.07 19.55 15.91
N GLU A 218 -19.47 20.40 16.75
CA GLU A 218 -19.78 21.83 16.81
C GLU A 218 -18.78 22.63 15.98
N ASN A 219 -19.25 23.51 15.10
CA ASN A 219 -18.41 24.43 14.33
C ASN A 219 -17.97 25.61 15.19
N LYS A 220 -16.84 25.44 15.90
CA LYS A 220 -16.31 26.42 16.84
C LYS A 220 -14.79 26.53 16.76
N GLU A 221 -14.27 27.74 16.91
CA GLU A 221 -12.85 27.99 17.18
C GLU A 221 -12.63 28.33 18.66
N THR A 222 -11.40 28.13 19.13
CA THR A 222 -10.94 28.68 20.42
C THR A 222 -10.13 29.93 20.14
N VAL A 223 -10.61 31.07 20.60
CA VAL A 223 -9.92 32.37 20.48
C VAL A 223 -9.37 32.82 21.81
N GLU A 224 -8.24 33.51 21.80
CA GLU A 224 -7.76 34.24 22.97
C GLU A 224 -8.34 35.66 22.94
N ALA A 225 -9.27 35.92 23.85
CA ALA A 225 -9.82 37.25 24.09
C ALA A 225 -9.08 37.89 25.28
N TYR A 226 -8.71 39.16 25.14
CA TYR A 226 -8.16 39.92 26.25
C TYR A 226 -9.29 40.39 27.16
N ASP A 227 -9.21 40.05 28.44
CA ASP A 227 -10.14 40.52 29.47
C ASP A 227 -9.57 41.77 30.15
N PRO A 228 -10.14 42.97 29.89
CA PRO A 228 -9.65 44.21 30.45
C PRO A 228 -9.93 44.34 31.96
N VAL A 229 -10.82 43.53 32.53
CA VAL A 229 -11.18 43.57 33.96
C VAL A 229 -10.16 42.81 34.79
N THR A 230 -9.67 41.67 34.28
CA THR A 230 -8.69 40.84 34.98
C THR A 230 -7.26 41.07 34.51
N ASN A 231 -7.06 41.85 33.44
CA ASN A 231 -5.77 42.06 32.76
C ASN A 231 -5.11 40.74 32.33
N THR A 232 -5.92 39.77 31.89
CA THR A 232 -5.45 38.45 31.47
C THR A 232 -6.04 38.04 30.12
N ARG A 233 -5.37 37.11 29.43
CA ARG A 233 -5.91 36.50 28.21
C ARG A 233 -6.76 35.29 28.60
N LYS A 234 -8.00 35.26 28.13
CA LYS A 234 -8.94 34.17 28.35
C LYS A 234 -9.20 33.44 27.04
N ARG A 235 -9.30 32.11 27.12
CA ARG A 235 -9.73 31.29 25.98
C ARG A 235 -11.25 31.24 25.94
N GLU A 236 -11.82 31.69 24.83
CA GLU A 236 -13.25 31.69 24.57
C GLU A 236 -13.57 30.84 23.34
N LYS A 237 -14.79 30.30 23.30
CA LYS A 237 -15.29 29.54 22.15
C LYS A 237 -16.13 30.48 21.29
N ARG A 238 -15.74 30.65 20.04
CA ARG A 238 -16.55 31.36 19.04
C ARG A 238 -17.19 30.34 18.11
N TYR A 239 -18.50 30.45 17.93
CA TYR A 239 -19.27 29.60 17.03
C TYR A 239 -19.41 30.28 15.67
N TYR A 240 -19.27 29.51 14.60
CA TYR A 240 -19.46 30.00 13.24
C TYR A 240 -20.78 29.54 12.65
N THR A 241 -21.40 30.43 11.89
CA THR A 241 -22.54 30.11 11.02
C THR A 241 -22.09 29.54 9.68
N ASP A 242 -20.86 29.83 9.25
CA ASP A 242 -20.29 29.39 7.96
C ASP A 242 -19.21 28.31 8.18
N PHE A 243 -19.09 27.37 7.24
CA PHE A 243 -18.05 26.33 7.27
C PHE A 243 -16.69 26.93 6.92
N PHE A 244 -15.83 27.11 7.93
CA PHE A 244 -14.41 27.40 7.71
C PHE A 244 -13.63 26.09 7.58
N PHE A 245 -12.95 25.90 6.45
CA PHE A 245 -11.88 24.92 6.29
C PHE A 245 -10.57 25.69 6.19
#